data_AF-A0A2C1JZM2-F1
#
_entry.id   AF-A0A2C1JZM2-F1
#
_cell.length_a   1.000
_cell.length_b   1.000
_cell.length_c   1.000
_cell.angle_alpha   90.00
_cell.angle_beta   90.00
_cell.angle_gamma   90.00
#
_symmetry.space_group_name_H-M   'P 1'
#
loop_
_entity.id
_entity.type
_entity.pdbx_description
1 polymer ?
#
loop_
_entity_poly.entity_id
_entity_poly.type
_entity_poly.pdbx_seq_one_letter_code
_entity_poly.pdbx_strand_id
1 'polypeptide(L)'
;MKKKKQTSILLVFLISTMILTLQESNTNAFTNQAIQRGAVGDDVIELQSRLKYIGFYKGEIDGAFGWGTYWALRNFQSEFGLNVDGIAGLKTRQKLVKVTKYDYSKGAGQGQAQKSTAINVPSGYSQNDIQLMANAVHGEARGEPYIGQVAVAAVILNRVESQTFPNTVSGVIFEPLAFTAVADGQIWLTPNETSKKAVLDAINGWDPTGNAVYYFNPDTATSSWIWGRPQIKRIGKHIFCK
;
A
#
# COMPACT_ATOMS: atom_id res chain seq x y z
N MET A 1 -29.45 -18.20 -76.09
CA MET A 1 -28.80 -16.87 -76.17
C MET A 1 -29.23 -16.01 -74.98
N LYS A 2 -28.24 -15.39 -74.31
CA LYS A 2 -28.25 -14.17 -73.45
C LYS A 2 -29.53 -13.31 -73.59
N LYS A 3 -30.12 -12.60 -72.62
CA LYS A 3 -29.68 -11.86 -71.41
C LYS A 3 -30.97 -11.09 -70.96
N LYS A 4 -31.40 -10.97 -69.70
CA LYS A 4 -31.02 -9.94 -68.71
C LYS A 4 -31.95 -10.13 -67.49
N LYS A 5 -31.40 -10.47 -66.32
CA LYS A 5 -32.12 -10.34 -65.03
C LYS A 5 -32.10 -8.87 -64.64
N GLN A 6 -33.27 -8.30 -64.39
CA GLN A 6 -33.42 -6.96 -63.82
C GLN A 6 -33.67 -7.05 -62.32
N THR A 7 -32.91 -6.21 -61.60
CA THR A 7 -33.14 -5.62 -60.27
C THR A 7 -33.21 -6.54 -59.05
N SER A 8 -32.03 -6.78 -58.45
CA SER A 8 -31.86 -7.09 -57.02
C SER A 8 -31.31 -5.85 -56.32
N ILE A 9 -32.12 -5.15 -55.51
CA ILE A 9 -31.69 -4.12 -54.55
C ILE A 9 -32.67 -4.14 -53.37
N LEU A 10 -32.16 -3.91 -52.15
CA LEU A 10 -32.73 -4.05 -50.80
C LEU A 10 -32.64 -5.49 -50.26
N LEU A 11 -31.96 -5.81 -49.15
CA LEU A 11 -31.66 -5.01 -47.96
C LEU A 11 -30.69 -5.79 -47.02
N VAL A 12 -29.38 -5.87 -47.27
CA VAL A 12 -28.43 -6.35 -46.23
C VAL A 12 -27.02 -5.81 -46.49
N PHE A 13 -26.76 -4.53 -46.22
CA PHE A 13 -25.38 -4.02 -46.09
C PHE A 13 -25.34 -2.83 -45.15
N LEU A 14 -25.61 -3.09 -43.87
CA LEU A 14 -25.26 -2.20 -42.76
C LEU A 14 -24.80 -3.04 -41.56
N ILE A 15 -24.01 -4.07 -41.82
CA ILE A 15 -23.05 -4.56 -40.82
C ILE A 15 -21.77 -3.81 -41.13
N SER A 16 -21.80 -2.51 -40.80
CA SER A 16 -20.57 -1.75 -40.61
C SER A 16 -19.78 -2.52 -39.58
N THR A 17 -18.65 -3.03 -40.02
CA THR A 17 -17.66 -3.75 -39.22
C THR A 17 -17.23 -2.88 -38.05
N MET A 18 -17.98 -2.96 -36.95
CA MET A 18 -17.54 -2.55 -35.63
C MET A 18 -16.50 -3.59 -35.22
N ILE A 19 -15.27 -3.36 -35.66
CA ILE A 19 -14.11 -4.01 -35.09
C ILE A 19 -14.11 -3.59 -33.63
N LEU A 20 -14.63 -4.47 -32.77
CA LEU A 20 -14.41 -4.39 -31.34
C LEU A 20 -12.90 -4.58 -31.16
N THR A 21 -12.15 -3.48 -31.10
CA THR A 21 -10.79 -3.52 -30.59
C THR A 21 -10.93 -3.92 -29.12
N LEU A 22 -10.70 -5.20 -28.84
CA LEU A 22 -10.40 -5.66 -27.49
C LEU A 22 -9.09 -4.97 -27.12
N GLN A 23 -9.19 -3.80 -26.49
CA GLN A 23 -8.06 -3.17 -25.86
C GLN A 23 -7.64 -4.15 -24.75
N GLU A 24 -6.60 -4.94 -25.00
CA GLU A 24 -5.94 -5.71 -23.94
C GLU A 24 -5.46 -4.69 -22.91
N SER A 25 -6.20 -4.57 -21.81
CA SER A 25 -5.74 -3.83 -20.66
C SER A 25 -4.57 -4.62 -20.08
N ASN A 26 -3.36 -4.32 -20.55
CA ASN A 26 -2.12 -4.81 -19.97
C ASN A 26 -2.05 -4.24 -18.54
N THR A 27 -2.58 -4.99 -17.59
CA THR A 27 -2.33 -4.73 -16.17
C THR A 27 -0.84 -4.98 -15.96
N ASN A 28 -0.11 -3.93 -15.59
CA ASN A 28 1.31 -4.06 -15.31
C ASN A 28 1.48 -4.91 -14.06
N ALA A 29 2.23 -6.00 -14.16
CA ALA A 29 2.56 -6.95 -13.09
C ALA A 29 3.40 -6.36 -11.93
N PHE A 30 3.69 -5.06 -11.94
CA PHE A 30 4.32 -4.32 -10.85
C PHE A 30 4.13 -2.83 -11.15
N THR A 31 4.03 -1.98 -10.13
CA THR A 31 4.23 -0.53 -10.33
C THR A 31 5.68 -0.23 -10.71
N ASN A 32 6.00 0.99 -11.13
CA ASN A 32 7.38 1.34 -11.49
C ASN A 32 8.33 1.51 -10.29
N GLN A 33 7.84 1.42 -9.06
CA GLN A 33 8.64 1.60 -7.85
C GLN A 33 9.55 0.39 -7.60
N ALA A 34 10.71 0.63 -7.00
CA ALA A 34 11.56 -0.46 -6.49
C ALA A 34 11.00 -0.96 -5.15
N ILE A 35 10.91 -2.28 -5.00
CA ILE A 35 10.36 -2.90 -3.78
C ILE A 35 11.52 -3.42 -2.94
N GLN A 36 11.54 -3.13 -1.65
CA GLN A 36 12.61 -3.56 -0.73
C GLN A 36 12.04 -3.93 0.63
N ARG A 37 12.87 -4.48 1.52
CA ARG A 37 12.46 -4.84 2.88
C ARG A 37 11.79 -3.66 3.59
N GLY A 38 10.65 -3.91 4.21
CA GLY A 38 9.77 -2.89 4.80
C GLY A 38 8.73 -2.32 3.83
N ALA A 39 8.75 -2.68 2.55
CA ALA A 39 7.64 -2.39 1.64
C ALA A 39 6.43 -3.28 1.97
N VAL A 40 5.24 -2.80 1.61
CA VAL A 40 3.98 -3.51 1.79
C VAL A 40 3.02 -3.26 0.62
N GLY A 41 1.99 -4.08 0.48
CA GLY A 41 0.89 -3.91 -0.48
C GLY A 41 0.97 -4.79 -1.72
N ASP A 42 0.15 -4.49 -2.73
CA ASP A 42 -0.08 -5.34 -3.91
C ASP A 42 1.20 -5.74 -4.65
N ASP A 43 2.16 -4.82 -4.80
CA ASP A 43 3.46 -5.13 -5.41
C ASP A 43 4.25 -6.16 -4.60
N VAL A 44 4.12 -6.15 -3.27
CA VAL A 44 4.73 -7.14 -2.38
C VAL A 44 3.96 -8.46 -2.42
N ILE A 45 2.63 -8.42 -2.48
CA ILE A 45 1.79 -9.60 -2.67
C ILE A 45 2.18 -10.27 -3.99
N GLU A 46 2.32 -9.52 -5.07
CA GLU A 46 2.72 -10.02 -6.37
C GLU A 46 4.15 -10.57 -6.34
N LEU A 47 5.09 -9.87 -5.69
CA LEU A 47 6.45 -10.34 -5.49
C LEU A 47 6.48 -11.68 -4.74
N GLN A 48 5.81 -11.77 -3.60
CA GLN A 48 5.70 -12.99 -2.79
C GLN A 48 5.01 -14.12 -3.57
N SER A 49 3.94 -13.81 -4.29
CA SER A 49 3.19 -14.77 -5.12
C SER A 49 4.06 -15.36 -6.22
N ARG A 50 4.78 -14.51 -6.96
CA ARG A 50 5.69 -14.95 -8.02
C ARG A 50 6.85 -15.73 -7.44
N LEU A 51 7.49 -15.26 -6.36
CA LEU A 51 8.57 -16.00 -5.69
C LEU A 51 8.08 -17.36 -5.16
N LYS A 52 6.86 -17.45 -4.63
CA LYS A 52 6.26 -18.71 -4.17
C LYS A 52 5.93 -19.64 -5.33
N TYR A 53 5.43 -19.11 -6.44
CA TYR A 53 5.12 -19.87 -7.66
C TYR A 53 6.33 -20.62 -8.23
N ILE A 54 7.53 -20.02 -8.16
CA ILE A 54 8.80 -20.66 -8.56
C ILE A 54 9.58 -21.27 -7.38
N GLY A 55 8.95 -21.42 -6.21
CA GLY A 55 9.50 -22.18 -5.08
C GLY A 55 10.56 -21.47 -4.22
N PHE A 56 10.83 -20.18 -4.46
CA PHE A 56 11.79 -19.40 -3.66
C PHE A 56 11.21 -18.94 -2.32
N TYR A 57 9.90 -18.76 -2.24
CA TYR A 57 9.23 -18.29 -1.03
C TYR A 57 8.24 -19.34 -0.51
N LYS A 58 8.36 -19.70 0.77
CA LYS A 58 7.52 -20.72 1.43
C LYS A 58 6.56 -20.13 2.46
N GLY A 59 6.70 -18.84 2.78
CA GLY A 59 5.85 -18.15 3.76
C GLY A 59 4.47 -17.80 3.21
N GLU A 60 3.66 -17.19 4.06
CA GLU A 60 2.35 -16.66 3.68
C GLU A 60 2.50 -15.43 2.76
N ILE A 61 1.52 -15.27 1.87
CA ILE A 61 1.43 -14.09 1.00
C ILE A 61 0.61 -13.06 1.79
N ASP A 62 1.31 -12.30 2.62
CA ASP A 62 0.74 -11.31 3.54
C ASP A 62 0.89 -9.87 3.03
N GLY A 63 1.55 -9.69 1.89
CA GLY A 63 1.82 -8.37 1.34
C GLY A 63 2.79 -7.55 2.17
N ALA A 64 3.56 -8.17 3.06
CA ALA A 64 4.58 -7.52 3.87
C ALA A 64 5.99 -8.04 3.54
N PHE A 65 6.87 -7.12 3.10
CA PHE A 65 8.23 -7.48 2.71
C PHE A 65 9.10 -7.59 3.97
N GLY A 66 8.95 -8.69 4.69
CA GLY A 66 9.77 -9.06 5.84
C GLY A 66 11.05 -9.82 5.47
N TRP A 67 11.71 -10.40 6.48
CA TRP A 67 12.95 -11.17 6.30
C TRP A 67 12.78 -12.42 5.44
N GLY A 68 11.62 -13.08 5.52
CA GLY A 68 11.32 -14.23 4.66
C GLY A 68 11.32 -13.86 3.17
N THR A 69 10.64 -12.76 2.82
CA THR A 69 10.60 -12.24 1.45
C THR A 69 11.98 -11.76 1.00
N TYR A 70 12.75 -11.13 1.89
CA TYR A 70 14.12 -10.68 1.62
C TYR A 70 15.03 -11.84 1.22
N TRP A 71 15.07 -12.91 2.00
CA TRP A 71 15.89 -14.07 1.69
C TRP A 71 15.42 -14.80 0.42
N ALA A 72 14.11 -14.93 0.22
CA ALA A 72 13.56 -15.48 -1.01
C ALA A 72 13.99 -14.67 -2.24
N LEU A 73 13.92 -13.34 -2.17
CA LEU A 73 14.32 -12.47 -3.26
C LEU A 73 15.82 -12.55 -3.55
N ARG A 74 16.67 -12.59 -2.52
CA ARG A 74 18.12 -12.74 -2.72
C ARG A 74 18.48 -14.09 -3.32
N ASN A 75 17.85 -15.17 -2.89
CA ASN A 75 18.05 -16.49 -3.49
C ASN A 75 17.62 -16.49 -4.97
N PHE A 76 16.50 -15.86 -5.29
CA PHE A 76 16.07 -15.66 -6.67
C PHE A 76 17.10 -14.86 -7.48
N GLN A 77 17.59 -13.75 -6.94
CA GLN A 77 18.60 -12.92 -7.61
C GLN A 77 19.87 -13.72 -7.90
N SER A 78 20.35 -14.49 -6.92
CA SER A 78 21.52 -15.35 -7.07
C SER A 78 21.33 -16.40 -8.17
N GLU A 79 20.20 -17.14 -8.15
CA GLU A 79 19.91 -18.19 -9.14
C GLU A 79 19.90 -17.65 -10.57
N PHE A 80 19.35 -16.44 -10.75
CA PHE A 80 19.16 -15.85 -12.08
C PHE A 80 20.27 -14.88 -12.50
N GLY A 81 21.41 -14.86 -11.80
CA GLY A 81 22.58 -14.06 -12.15
C GLY A 81 22.34 -12.55 -12.09
N LEU A 82 21.49 -12.11 -11.16
CA LEU A 82 21.19 -10.70 -10.90
C LEU A 82 22.10 -10.15 -9.79
N ASN A 83 22.09 -8.82 -9.62
CA ASN A 83 22.70 -8.20 -8.44
C ASN A 83 21.95 -8.66 -7.18
N VAL A 84 22.67 -9.23 -6.20
CA VAL A 84 22.06 -9.86 -5.01
C VAL A 84 21.91 -8.84 -3.87
N ASP A 85 21.20 -7.75 -4.15
CA ASP A 85 21.00 -6.61 -3.24
C ASP A 85 19.73 -6.72 -2.38
N GLY A 86 18.84 -7.68 -2.66
CA GLY A 86 17.56 -7.83 -1.97
C GLY A 86 16.54 -6.75 -2.35
N ILE A 87 16.72 -6.08 -3.49
CA ILE A 87 15.83 -5.06 -4.03
C ILE A 87 15.17 -5.57 -5.31
N ALA A 88 13.84 -5.54 -5.35
CA ALA A 88 13.07 -5.80 -6.56
C ALA A 88 13.04 -4.54 -7.44
N GLY A 89 14.21 -4.16 -7.96
CA GLY A 89 14.35 -3.11 -8.96
C GLY A 89 13.85 -3.57 -10.34
N LEU A 90 13.90 -2.67 -11.33
CA LEU A 90 13.36 -2.92 -12.68
C LEU A 90 13.82 -4.25 -13.28
N LYS A 91 15.14 -4.54 -13.24
CA LYS A 91 15.72 -5.77 -13.79
C LYS A 91 15.20 -7.02 -13.06
N THR A 92 15.16 -6.97 -11.73
CA THR A 92 14.66 -8.07 -10.89
C THR A 92 13.18 -8.35 -11.18
N ARG A 93 12.35 -7.29 -11.24
CA ARG A 93 10.91 -7.39 -11.53
C ARG A 93 10.63 -7.92 -12.93
N GLN A 94 11.33 -7.41 -13.95
CA GLN A 94 11.23 -7.94 -15.32
C GLN A 94 11.64 -9.41 -15.40
N LYS A 95 12.70 -9.80 -14.68
CA LYS A 95 13.12 -11.20 -14.63
C LYS A 95 12.05 -12.07 -13.97
N LEU A 96 11.48 -11.65 -12.83
CA LEU A 96 10.37 -12.34 -12.16
C LEU A 96 9.20 -12.56 -13.12
N VAL A 97 8.71 -11.49 -13.76
CA VAL A 97 7.60 -11.58 -14.74
C VAL A 97 7.94 -12.53 -15.88
N LYS A 98 9.17 -12.48 -16.42
CA LYS A 98 9.59 -13.34 -17.52
C LYS A 98 9.64 -14.83 -17.13
N VAL A 99 10.10 -15.16 -15.93
CA VAL A 99 10.27 -16.56 -15.51
C VAL A 99 9.03 -17.13 -14.83
N THR A 100 8.09 -16.28 -14.40
CA THR A 100 6.82 -16.70 -13.84
C THR A 100 5.71 -16.42 -14.83
N LYS A 101 5.13 -17.47 -15.44
CA LYS A 101 3.85 -17.38 -16.19
C LYS A 101 2.65 -17.20 -15.24
N TYR A 102 2.89 -16.53 -14.12
CA TYR A 102 1.91 -16.28 -13.08
C TYR A 102 1.01 -15.12 -13.52
N ASP A 103 -0.26 -15.44 -13.70
CA ASP A 103 -1.32 -14.49 -13.99
C ASP A 103 -1.87 -13.97 -12.65
N TYR A 104 -1.30 -12.86 -12.17
CA TYR A 104 -1.71 -12.24 -10.90
C TYR A 104 -3.22 -11.92 -10.88
N SER A 105 -3.82 -11.65 -12.05
CA SER A 105 -5.24 -11.38 -12.18
C SER A 105 -6.15 -12.60 -11.96
N LYS A 106 -5.62 -13.83 -12.02
CA LYS A 106 -6.37 -15.09 -11.83
C LYS A 106 -6.10 -15.80 -10.50
N GLY A 107 -5.00 -15.46 -9.81
CA GLY A 107 -4.62 -16.05 -8.52
C GLY A 107 -5.16 -15.28 -7.30
N ALA A 108 -5.50 -14.01 -7.47
CA ALA A 108 -6.17 -13.20 -6.45
C ALA A 108 -7.66 -13.60 -6.39
N GLY A 109 -8.02 -14.52 -5.50
CA GLY A 109 -9.42 -14.85 -5.24
C GLY A 109 -10.19 -13.60 -4.82
N GLN A 110 -11.11 -13.13 -5.67
CA GLN A 110 -12.22 -12.19 -5.42
C GLN A 110 -12.08 -11.17 -4.26
N GLY A 111 -10.90 -10.62 -4.01
CA GLY A 111 -10.74 -9.30 -3.45
C GLY A 111 -10.86 -8.36 -4.63
N GLN A 112 -11.96 -7.60 -4.70
CA GLN A 112 -12.21 -6.66 -5.78
C GLN A 112 -10.92 -5.92 -6.13
N ALA A 113 -10.44 -6.13 -7.35
CA ALA A 113 -9.59 -5.16 -8.01
C ALA A 113 -10.42 -3.88 -8.11
N GLN A 114 -10.47 -3.10 -7.02
CA GLN A 114 -10.77 -1.70 -7.13
C GLN A 114 -9.67 -1.16 -8.02
N LYS A 115 -10.01 -0.98 -9.30
CA LYS A 115 -9.47 0.11 -10.11
C LYS A 115 -9.20 1.24 -9.14
N SER A 116 -7.93 1.52 -8.89
CA SER A 116 -7.48 2.70 -8.21
C SER A 116 -7.99 3.87 -9.04
N THR A 117 -9.21 4.29 -8.76
CA THR A 117 -9.70 5.57 -9.20
C THR A 117 -8.80 6.56 -8.51
N ALA A 118 -7.91 7.17 -9.30
CA ALA A 118 -7.11 8.31 -8.90
C ALA A 118 -8.08 9.46 -8.57
N ILE A 119 -8.67 9.42 -7.38
CA ILE A 119 -9.42 10.52 -6.79
C ILE A 119 -8.41 11.21 -5.89
N ASN A 120 -7.79 12.28 -6.40
CA ASN A 120 -7.01 13.28 -5.66
C ASN A 120 -6.26 12.74 -4.43
N VAL A 121 -5.38 11.77 -4.65
CA VAL A 121 -4.42 11.36 -3.63
C VAL A 121 -3.33 12.42 -3.58
N PRO A 122 -2.98 12.98 -2.41
CA PRO A 122 -1.87 13.92 -2.33
C PRO A 122 -0.59 13.28 -2.86
N SER A 123 0.16 14.01 -3.68
CA SER A 123 1.40 13.53 -4.29
C SER A 123 2.38 13.04 -3.22
N GLY A 124 2.78 11.76 -3.27
CA GLY A 124 3.78 11.19 -2.37
C GLY A 124 3.33 9.99 -1.55
N TYR A 125 2.02 9.73 -1.44
CA TYR A 125 1.48 8.58 -0.68
C TYR A 125 0.60 7.69 -1.57
N SER A 126 0.73 6.38 -1.43
CA SER A 126 -0.12 5.41 -2.13
C SER A 126 -1.47 5.22 -1.40
N GLN A 127 -2.44 4.60 -2.07
CA GLN A 127 -3.69 4.20 -1.43
C GLN A 127 -3.46 3.23 -0.26
N ASN A 128 -2.42 2.40 -0.35
CA ASN A 128 -2.05 1.46 0.72
C ASN A 128 -1.46 2.20 1.91
N ASP A 129 -0.62 3.23 1.69
CA ASP A 129 -0.13 4.07 2.79
C ASP A 129 -1.29 4.73 3.53
N ILE A 130 -2.28 5.24 2.79
CA ILE A 130 -3.47 5.85 3.38
C ILE A 130 -4.28 4.83 4.18
N GLN A 131 -4.45 3.61 3.68
CA GLN A 131 -5.15 2.54 4.38
C GLN A 131 -4.43 2.14 5.68
N LEU A 132 -3.11 1.95 5.63
CA LEU A 132 -2.31 1.61 6.80
C LEU A 132 -2.36 2.72 7.85
N MET A 133 -2.15 3.98 7.44
CA MET A 133 -2.26 5.13 8.34
C MET A 133 -3.65 5.21 8.95
N ALA A 134 -4.71 5.00 8.17
CA ALA A 134 -6.08 5.12 8.66
C ALA A 134 -6.40 4.01 9.67
N ASN A 135 -5.93 2.78 9.46
CA ASN A 135 -6.09 1.69 10.41
C ASN A 135 -5.26 1.89 11.68
N ALA A 136 -4.03 2.41 11.56
CA ALA A 136 -3.20 2.79 12.70
C ALA A 136 -3.88 3.89 13.53
N VAL A 137 -4.31 4.99 12.88
CA VAL A 137 -5.06 6.09 13.53
C VAL A 137 -6.34 5.58 14.19
N HIS A 138 -7.04 4.62 13.57
CA HIS A 138 -8.21 4.03 14.18
C HIS A 138 -7.89 3.28 15.48
N GLY A 139 -6.83 2.45 15.49
CA GLY A 139 -6.42 1.74 16.70
C GLY A 139 -6.06 2.69 17.85
N GLU A 140 -5.34 3.77 17.52
CA GLU A 140 -4.80 4.69 18.53
C GLU A 140 -5.80 5.75 19.00
N ALA A 141 -6.70 6.21 18.13
CA ALA A 141 -7.54 7.39 18.39
C ALA A 141 -9.05 7.13 18.19
N ARG A 142 -9.50 5.87 18.20
CA ARG A 142 -10.93 5.56 18.20
C ARG A 142 -11.61 6.16 19.43
N GLY A 143 -12.65 6.96 19.19
CA GLY A 143 -13.41 7.64 20.24
C GLY A 143 -12.80 8.96 20.73
N GLU A 144 -11.63 9.35 20.20
CA GLU A 144 -11.06 10.68 20.43
C GLU A 144 -11.77 11.74 19.58
N PRO A 145 -11.72 13.03 19.97
CA PRO A 145 -12.19 14.12 19.11
C PRO A 145 -11.47 14.10 17.76
N TYR A 146 -12.11 14.59 16.70
CA TYR A 146 -11.55 14.55 15.34
C TYR A 146 -10.12 15.11 15.25
N ILE A 147 -9.87 16.24 15.93
CA ILE A 147 -8.53 16.83 16.03
C ILE A 147 -7.48 15.88 16.65
N GLY A 148 -7.88 14.97 17.53
CA GLY A 148 -7.01 13.93 18.10
C GLY A 148 -6.70 12.81 17.10
N GLN A 149 -7.63 12.48 16.20
CA GLN A 149 -7.37 11.54 15.10
C GLN A 149 -6.40 12.14 14.07
N VAL A 150 -6.60 13.41 13.70
CA VAL A 150 -5.66 14.16 12.84
C VAL A 150 -4.29 14.26 13.51
N ALA A 151 -4.25 14.47 14.83
CA ALA A 151 -3.01 14.53 15.59
C ALA A 151 -2.17 13.24 15.52
N VAL A 152 -2.80 12.06 15.63
CA VAL A 152 -2.08 10.79 15.47
C VAL A 152 -1.57 10.61 14.03
N ALA A 153 -2.38 10.98 13.03
CA ALA A 153 -1.95 10.93 11.64
C ALA A 153 -0.74 11.85 11.39
N ALA A 154 -0.76 13.07 11.93
CA ALA A 154 0.36 14.01 11.83
C ALA A 154 1.64 13.45 12.50
N VAL A 155 1.53 12.76 13.63
CA VAL A 155 2.69 12.09 14.26
C VAL A 155 3.30 11.03 13.34
N ILE A 156 2.50 10.26 12.60
CA ILE A 156 3.02 9.29 11.62
C ILE A 156 3.84 10.01 10.55
N LEU A 157 3.31 11.10 9.99
CA LEU A 157 4.00 11.88 8.96
C LEU A 157 5.28 12.55 9.50
N ASN A 158 5.22 13.10 10.71
CA ASN A 158 6.39 13.69 11.39
C ASN A 158 7.50 12.66 11.63
N ARG A 159 7.15 11.40 11.88
CA ARG A 159 8.13 10.30 11.97
C ARG A 159 8.73 9.99 10.59
N VAL A 160 7.92 9.91 9.54
CA VAL A 160 8.41 9.68 8.17
C VAL A 160 9.41 10.78 7.75
N GLU A 161 9.18 12.02 8.17
CA GLU A 161 10.07 13.16 7.88
C GLU A 161 11.30 13.25 8.81
N SER A 162 11.31 12.51 9.92
CA SER A 162 12.37 12.56 10.93
C SER A 162 13.53 11.63 10.59
N GLN A 163 14.76 12.10 10.80
CA GLN A 163 15.97 11.29 10.61
C GLN A 163 16.12 10.15 11.64
N THR A 164 15.37 10.21 12.74
CA THR A 164 15.43 9.22 13.83
C THR A 164 14.56 7.99 13.57
N PHE A 165 13.61 8.10 12.64
CA PHE A 165 12.62 7.07 12.35
C PHE A 165 12.77 6.57 10.91
N PRO A 166 12.15 5.44 10.55
CA PRO A 166 12.08 5.01 9.16
C PRO A 166 11.44 6.08 8.28
N ASN A 167 11.95 6.24 7.06
CA ASN A 167 11.51 7.26 6.11
C ASN A 167 10.37 6.79 5.18
N THR A 168 9.58 5.81 5.61
CA THR A 168 8.39 5.33 4.90
C THR A 168 7.24 5.10 5.87
N VAL A 169 6.00 5.31 5.41
CA VAL A 169 4.79 5.10 6.23
C VAL A 169 4.76 3.69 6.82
N SER A 170 5.01 2.68 5.99
CA SER A 170 5.09 1.30 6.45
C SER A 170 6.20 1.09 7.48
N GLY A 171 7.39 1.64 7.24
CA GLY A 171 8.51 1.55 8.19
C GLY A 171 8.12 2.08 9.56
N VAL A 172 7.48 3.26 9.61
CA VAL A 172 6.98 3.87 10.85
C VAL A 172 5.89 3.04 11.52
N ILE A 173 4.90 2.57 10.75
CA ILE A 173 3.74 1.84 11.29
C ILE A 173 4.15 0.48 11.88
N PHE A 174 5.08 -0.22 11.22
CA PHE A 174 5.51 -1.55 11.62
C PHE A 174 6.73 -1.56 12.55
N GLU A 175 7.17 -0.40 13.06
CA GLU A 175 8.14 -0.39 14.15
C GLU A 175 7.59 -1.16 15.36
N PRO A 176 8.41 -2.01 16.02
CA PRO A 176 7.94 -2.84 17.13
C PRO A 176 7.25 -2.00 18.21
N LEU A 177 6.01 -2.36 18.52
CA LEU A 177 5.17 -1.73 19.56
C LEU A 177 4.81 -0.26 19.30
N ALA A 178 4.98 0.25 18.08
CA ALA A 178 4.65 1.64 17.75
C ALA A 178 3.15 1.91 17.63
N PHE A 179 2.37 0.92 17.18
CA PHE A 179 0.92 1.00 16.96
C PHE A 179 0.22 -0.30 17.36
N THR A 180 -0.80 -0.20 18.19
CA THR A 180 -1.62 -1.32 18.69
C THR A 180 -2.33 -2.07 17.57
N ALA A 181 -2.81 -1.36 16.53
CA ALA A 181 -3.50 -1.94 15.39
C ALA A 181 -2.68 -3.02 14.64
N VAL A 182 -1.34 -2.95 14.70
CA VAL A 182 -0.44 -3.96 14.13
C VAL A 182 -0.49 -5.24 14.97
N ALA A 183 -0.33 -5.12 16.29
CA ALA A 183 -0.35 -6.25 17.21
C ALA A 183 -1.73 -6.94 17.24
N ASP A 184 -2.80 -6.15 17.15
CA ASP A 184 -4.19 -6.64 17.18
C ASP A 184 -4.68 -7.16 15.82
N GLY A 185 -3.82 -7.16 14.79
CA GLY A 185 -4.13 -7.62 13.44
C GLY A 185 -5.15 -6.75 12.68
N GLN A 186 -5.53 -5.59 13.24
CA GLN A 186 -6.52 -4.68 12.66
C GLN A 186 -5.96 -3.86 11.49
N ILE A 187 -4.64 -3.88 11.28
CA ILE A 187 -3.96 -3.06 10.28
C ILE A 187 -4.38 -3.38 8.82
N TRP A 188 -4.98 -4.55 8.57
CA TRP A 188 -5.39 -5.02 7.25
C TRP A 188 -6.89 -4.88 6.95
N LEU A 189 -7.66 -4.30 7.88
CA LEU A 189 -9.10 -4.16 7.70
C LEU A 189 -9.47 -2.98 6.79
N THR A 190 -10.75 -2.91 6.41
CA THR A 190 -11.30 -1.72 5.75
C THR A 190 -11.24 -0.53 6.72
N PRO A 191 -10.58 0.58 6.35
CA PRO A 191 -10.44 1.71 7.24
C PRO A 191 -11.77 2.37 7.59
N ASN A 192 -11.86 2.83 8.84
CA ASN A 192 -12.94 3.71 9.24
C ASN A 192 -12.88 5.04 8.45
N GLU A 193 -14.02 5.50 7.96
CA GLU A 193 -14.11 6.71 7.14
C GLU A 193 -13.56 7.95 7.85
N THR A 194 -13.79 8.09 9.15
CA THR A 194 -13.33 9.24 9.93
C THR A 194 -11.80 9.22 10.07
N SER A 195 -11.23 8.05 10.33
CA SER A 195 -9.77 7.88 10.44
C SER A 195 -9.09 8.11 9.09
N LYS A 196 -9.68 7.63 7.98
CA LYS A 196 -9.19 7.91 6.62
C LYS A 196 -9.24 9.40 6.30
N LYS A 197 -10.33 10.09 6.67
CA LYS A 197 -10.43 11.55 6.47
C LYS A 197 -9.37 12.31 7.28
N ALA A 198 -9.14 11.91 8.53
CA ALA A 198 -8.12 12.51 9.39
C ALA A 198 -6.70 12.35 8.81
N VAL A 199 -6.41 11.20 8.20
CA VAL A 199 -5.15 10.97 7.47
C VAL A 199 -5.02 11.91 6.28
N LEU A 200 -6.06 12.04 5.45
CA LEU A 200 -6.03 12.95 4.31
C LEU A 200 -5.83 14.40 4.73
N ASP A 201 -6.47 14.83 5.82
CA ASP A 201 -6.31 16.18 6.37
C ASP A 201 -4.87 16.42 6.87
N ALA A 202 -4.25 15.44 7.54
CA ALA A 202 -2.85 15.53 7.95
C ALA A 202 -1.90 15.57 6.75
N ILE A 203 -2.12 14.74 5.72
CA ILE A 203 -1.33 14.76 4.49
C ILE A 203 -1.46 16.10 3.76
N ASN A 204 -2.63 16.75 3.83
CA ASN A 204 -2.86 18.09 3.29
C ASN A 204 -2.22 19.20 4.15
N GLY A 205 -1.43 18.85 5.17
CA GLY A 205 -0.62 19.77 5.96
C GLY A 205 -1.23 20.18 7.30
N TRP A 206 -2.35 19.58 7.72
CA TRP A 206 -2.91 19.88 9.03
C TRP A 206 -2.21 19.09 10.14
N ASP A 207 -1.24 19.73 10.81
CA ASP A 207 -0.63 19.23 12.05
C ASP A 207 -1.11 20.02 13.29
N PRO A 208 -2.04 19.49 14.10
CA PRO A 208 -2.47 20.14 15.34
C PRO A 208 -1.48 19.97 16.50
N THR A 209 -0.45 19.13 16.36
CA THR A 209 0.44 18.69 17.45
C THR A 209 1.62 19.62 17.69
N GLY A 210 2.07 20.35 16.67
CA GLY A 210 3.30 21.16 16.74
C GLY A 210 4.56 20.34 16.42
N ASN A 211 4.51 19.53 15.36
CA ASN A 211 5.55 18.63 14.91
C ASN A 211 5.92 17.55 15.95
N ALA A 212 4.93 17.01 16.68
CA ALA A 212 5.17 15.96 17.66
C ALA A 212 5.57 14.64 16.99
N VAL A 213 6.45 13.87 17.63
CA VAL A 213 6.86 12.52 17.17
C VAL A 213 6.51 11.42 18.18
N TYR A 214 6.07 11.80 19.37
CA TYR A 214 5.56 10.91 20.40
C TYR A 214 4.22 11.41 20.95
N TYR A 215 3.44 10.48 21.50
CA TYR A 215 2.28 10.80 22.32
C TYR A 215 2.07 9.70 23.36
N PHE A 216 1.32 10.01 24.42
CA PHE A 216 0.91 9.03 25.43
C PHE A 216 -0.36 9.45 26.14
N ASN A 217 -1.07 8.48 26.70
CA ASN A 217 -2.17 8.74 27.61
C ASN A 217 -1.63 8.84 29.06
N PRO A 218 -1.71 10.01 29.73
CA PRO A 218 -1.16 10.19 31.07
C PRO A 218 -1.85 9.32 32.14
N ASP A 219 -3.07 8.84 31.86
CA ASP A 219 -3.83 8.02 32.79
C ASP A 219 -3.38 6.53 32.75
N THR A 220 -2.71 6.11 31.68
CA THR A 220 -2.30 4.69 31.49
C THR A 220 -0.81 4.49 31.22
N ALA A 221 -0.05 5.55 30.94
CA ALA A 221 1.36 5.45 30.58
C ALA A 221 2.24 5.09 31.79
N THR A 222 2.91 3.94 31.69
CA THR A 222 3.81 3.41 32.74
C THR A 222 5.30 3.68 32.47
N SER A 223 5.67 4.06 31.24
CA SER A 223 7.08 4.27 30.85
C SER A 223 7.63 5.57 31.42
N SER A 224 8.60 5.54 32.35
CA SER A 224 9.24 6.76 32.86
C SER A 224 9.94 7.58 31.77
N TRP A 225 10.40 6.93 30.70
CA TRP A 225 11.05 7.60 29.58
C TRP A 225 10.10 8.57 28.84
N ILE A 226 8.83 8.21 28.67
CA ILE A 226 7.88 9.07 27.94
C ILE A 226 7.55 10.36 28.72
N TRP A 227 7.53 10.27 30.05
CA TRP A 227 7.30 11.41 30.94
C TRP A 227 8.43 12.43 30.92
N GLY A 228 9.65 12.00 30.55
CA GLY A 228 10.80 12.87 30.39
C GLY A 228 10.86 13.61 29.04
N ARG A 229 9.97 13.31 28.10
CA ARG A 229 9.93 13.98 26.79
C ARG A 229 9.38 15.41 26.93
N PRO A 230 9.90 16.40 26.17
CA PRO A 230 9.32 17.74 26.15
C PRO A 230 7.87 17.71 25.68
N GLN A 231 6.94 18.01 26.59
CA GLN A 231 5.50 17.99 26.34
C GLN A 231 5.09 19.27 25.60
N ILE A 232 4.31 19.13 24.52
CA ILE A 232 3.87 20.25 23.69
C ILE A 232 2.47 20.68 24.10
N LYS A 233 1.51 19.74 24.07
CA LYS A 233 0.10 19.99 24.40
C LYS A 233 -0.67 18.68 24.62
N ARG A 234 -1.88 18.80 25.17
CA ARG A 234 -2.85 17.71 25.29
C ARG A 234 -4.00 17.90 24.31
N ILE A 235 -4.36 16.84 23.58
CA ILE A 235 -5.55 16.78 22.73
C ILE A 235 -6.31 15.50 23.10
N GLY A 236 -7.53 15.64 23.62
CA GLY A 236 -8.28 14.53 24.16
C GLY A 236 -7.52 13.82 25.29
N LYS A 237 -7.34 12.51 25.18
CA LYS A 237 -6.60 11.70 26.15
C LYS A 237 -5.10 11.72 25.94
N HIS A 238 -4.59 12.24 24.82
CA HIS A 238 -3.17 12.17 24.49
C HIS A 238 -2.41 13.46 24.80
N ILE A 239 -1.25 13.33 25.45
CA ILE A 239 -0.21 14.36 25.52
C ILE A 239 0.77 14.11 24.38
N PHE A 240 1.03 15.12 23.55
CA PHE A 240 1.92 15.08 22.39
C PHE A 240 3.28 15.69 22.74
N CYS A 241 4.37 15.05 22.29
CA CYS A 241 5.74 15.37 22.71
C CYS A 241 6.77 15.33 21.56
N LYS A 242 7.91 15.98 21.80
CA LYS A 242 9.13 15.86 20.98
C LYS A 242 10.01 14.70 21.40
#